data_AF-A0A147IJX3-F1
#
_entry.id   AF-A0A147IJX3-F1
#
_cell.length_a   1.000
_cell.length_b   1.000
_cell.length_c   1.000
_cell.angle_alpha   90.00
_cell.angle_beta   90.00
_cell.angle_gamma   90.00
#
_symmetry.space_group_name_H-M   'P 1'
#
loop_
_entity.id
_entity.type
_entity.pdbx_description
1 polymer ?
#
loop_
_entity_poly.entity_id
_entity_poly.type
_entity_poly.pdbx_seq_one_letter_code
_entity_poly.pdbx_strand_id
1 'polypeptide(L)' 'MMMADLPYRPCAGVILMNRDGRVFVGQRIDSTLEAWQLPQGGIDPGEDADTAALR' A
#
# COMPACT_ATOMS: atom_id res chain seq x y z
N MET A 1 6.89 -27.50 -11.10
CA MET A 1 6.49 -26.28 -11.84
C MET A 1 7.42 -25.17 -11.39
N MET A 2 8.40 -24.81 -12.22
CA MET A 2 9.32 -23.71 -11.94
C MET A 2 8.49 -22.45 -11.65
N MET A 3 8.68 -21.82 -10.49
CA MET A 3 8.10 -20.50 -10.23
C MET A 3 8.72 -19.54 -11.25
N ALA A 4 8.03 -19.27 -12.34
CA ALA A 4 8.41 -18.21 -13.26
C ALA A 4 8.41 -16.90 -12.47
N ASP A 5 9.49 -16.11 -12.57
CA ASP A 5 9.61 -14.80 -11.95
C ASP A 5 8.44 -13.91 -12.41
N LEU A 6 7.41 -13.79 -11.57
CA LEU A 6 6.32 -12.86 -11.80
C LEU A 6 6.85 -11.43 -11.63
N PRO A 7 6.48 -10.48 -12.51
CA PRO A 7 6.97 -9.12 -12.40
C PRO A 7 6.43 -8.45 -11.13
N TYR A 8 7.29 -7.72 -10.44
CA TYR A 8 6.86 -6.84 -9.35
C TYR A 8 5.97 -5.72 -9.90
N ARG A 9 4.86 -5.45 -9.20
CA ARG A 9 4.00 -4.30 -9.48
C ARG A 9 4.52 -3.06 -8.71
N PRO A 10 4.80 -1.95 -9.39
CA PRO A 10 5.11 -0.68 -8.73
C PRO A 10 3.93 -0.21 -7.86
N CYS A 11 4.22 0.14 -6.60
CA CYS A 11 3.25 0.60 -5.63
C CYS A 11 3.83 1.75 -4.81
N ALA A 12 2.95 2.65 -4.36
CA ALA A 12 3.22 3.64 -3.34
C ALA A 12 2.57 3.22 -2.01
N GLY A 13 3.26 3.45 -0.91
CA GLY A 13 2.77 3.21 0.45
C GLY A 13 2.89 4.49 1.27
N VAL A 14 1.92 4.74 2.15
CA VAL A 14 1.86 5.97 2.95
C VAL A 14 1.87 5.63 4.43
N ILE A 15 2.74 6.31 5.18
CA ILE A 15 2.70 6.33 6.65
C ILE A 15 2.12 7.67 7.08
N LEU A 16 0.88 7.65 7.57
CA LEU A 16 0.24 8.83 8.15
C LEU A 16 0.39 8.78 9.67
N MET A 17 1.06 9.79 10.24
CA MET A 17 1.31 9.91 11.68
C MET A 17 0.63 11.14 12.27
N ASN A 18 0.09 11.01 13.49
CA ASN A 18 -0.42 12.14 14.26
C ASN A 18 0.66 12.71 15.21
N ARG A 19 0.36 13.84 15.87
CA ARG A 19 1.29 14.51 16.81
C ARG A 19 1.58 13.72 18.08
N ASP A 20 0.76 12.71 18.39
CA ASP A 20 0.95 11.82 19.54
C ASP A 20 1.84 10.61 19.20
N GLY A 21 2.41 10.56 17.99
CA GLY A 21 3.26 9.46 17.53
C GLY A 21 2.48 8.20 17.15
N ARG A 22 1.17 8.31 16.87
CA ARG A 22 0.36 7.18 16.39
C ARG A 22 0.31 7.15 14.86
N VAL A 23 0.27 5.94 14.30
CA VAL A 23 0.13 5.69 12.86
C VAL A 23 -1.31 5.32 12.49
N PHE A 24 -1.76 5.75 11.31
CA PHE A 24 -3.03 5.32 10.75
C PHE A 24 -2.87 3.98 10.01
N VAL A 25 -3.68 3.00 10.40
CA VAL A 25 -3.79 1.68 9.75
C VAL A 25 -5.27 1.35 9.54
N GLY A 26 -5.55 0.58 8.48
CA GLY A 26 -6.90 0.10 8.16
C GLY A 26 -6.98 -1.42 8.25
N GLN A 27 -8.09 -1.94 8.78
CA GLN A 27 -8.43 -3.34 8.65
C GLN A 27 -8.94 -3.61 7.23
N ARG A 28 -8.44 -4.66 6.61
CA ARG A 28 -8.88 -5.09 5.28
C ARG A 28 -10.37 -5.43 5.28
N ILE A 29 -11.12 -4.80 4.38
CA ILE A 29 -12.55 -5.07 4.19
C ILE A 29 -12.83 -6.48 3.65
N ASP A 30 -11.86 -7.06 2.94
CA ASP A 30 -11.96 -8.34 2.24
C ASP A 30 -11.34 -9.50 3.02
N SER A 31 -11.07 -9.33 4.32
CA SER A 31 -10.45 -10.36 5.16
C SER A 31 -11.38 -10.79 6.30
N THR A 32 -11.50 -12.11 6.48
CA THR A 32 -12.08 -12.70 7.70
C THR A 32 -11.08 -12.76 8.86
N LEU A 33 -9.81 -12.44 8.59
CA LEU A 33 -8.74 -12.34 9.58
C LEU A 33 -8.55 -10.89 10.01
N GLU A 34 -7.93 -10.68 11.18
CA GLU A 34 -7.48 -9.35 11.64
C GLU A 34 -6.25 -8.88 10.83
N ALA A 35 -6.45 -8.62 9.55
CA ALA A 35 -5.41 -8.16 8.64
C ALA A 35 -5.41 -6.62 8.59
N TRP A 36 -4.47 -6.02 9.31
CA TRP A 36 -4.26 -4.58 9.38
C TRP A 36 -3.08 -4.15 8.52
N GLN A 37 -3.21 -3.02 7.82
CA GLN A 37 -2.16 -2.51 6.95
C GLN A 37 -2.14 -0.98 6.88
N LEU A 38 -1.02 -0.44 6.41
CA LEU A 38 -0.91 0.95 5.99
C LEU A 38 -1.68 1.16 4.67
N PRO A 39 -2.10 2.40 4.37
CA PRO A 39 -2.57 2.77 3.04
C PRO A 39 -1.51 2.49 1.97
N GLN A 40 -1.93 1.89 0.87
CA GLN A 40 -1.08 1.63 -0.29
C GLN A 40 -1.91 1.64 -1.57
N GLY A 41 -1.24 1.89 -2.70
CA GLY A 41 -1.85 1.91 -4.02
C GLY A 41 -0.83 1.54 -5.10
N GLY A 42 -1.32 1.18 -6.28
CA GLY A 42 -0.43 1.00 -7.44
C GLY A 42 -0.03 2.32 -8.06
N ILE A 43 1.17 2.34 -8.64
CA ILE A 43 1.62 3.43 -9.50
C ILE A 43 1.18 3.10 -10.92
N ASP A 44 0.37 3.97 -11.53
CA ASP A 44 -0.07 3.80 -12.91
C ASP A 44 0.99 4.32 -13.90
N PRO A 45 0.97 3.90 -15.18
CA PRO A 45 1.97 4.34 -16.16
C PRO A 45 2.01 5.87 -16.30
N GLY A 46 3.18 6.44 -16.06
CA GLY A 46 3.40 7.90 -16.13
C GLY A 46 3.19 8.63 -14.80
N GLU A 47 2.75 7.95 -13.74
CA GLU A 47 2.75 8.49 -12.38
C GLU A 47 4.13 8.32 -11.73
N ASP A 48 4.52 9.30 -10.91
CA ASP A 48 5.58 9.11 -9.92
C ASP A 48 5.01 8.60 -8.59
N ALA A 49 5.89 8.24 -7.66
CA ALA A 49 5.49 7.67 -6.38
C ALA A 49 4.67 8.65 -5.51
N ASP A 50 4.99 9.94 -5.57
CA ASP A 50 4.33 10.98 -4.78
C ASP A 50 2.89 11.21 -5.28
N THR A 51 2.70 11.28 -6.60
CA THR A 51 1.37 11.39 -7.23
C THR A 51 0.51 10.18 -6.88
N ALA A 52 1.05 8.96 -7.02
CA ALA A 52 0.33 7.74 -6.69
C ALA A 52 0.01 7.59 -5.19
N ALA A 53 0.79 8.21 -4.31
CA ALA A 53 0.57 8.21 -2.87
C ALA A 53 -0.58 9.14 -2.42
N LEU A 54 -0.82 10.23 -3.14
CA LEU A 54 -1.75 11.31 -2.74
C LEU A 54 -3.18 11.18 -3.30
N ARG A 55 -3.41 10.26 -4.25
CA ARG A 55 -4.69 10.09 -4.95
C ARG A 55 -5.77 9.34 -4.16
#